data_AF-A0A2T4U5Y7-F1
#
_entry.id   AF-A0A2T4U5Y7-F1
#
_cell.length_a   1.000
_cell.length_b   1.000
_cell.length_c   1.000
_cell.angle_alpha   90.00
_cell.angle_beta   90.00
_cell.angle_gamma   90.00
#
_symmetry.space_group_name_H-M   'P 1'
#
loop_
_entity.id
_entity.type
_entity.pdbx_description
1 polymer ?
#
loop_
_entity_poly.entity_id
_entity_poly.type
_entity_poly.pdbx_seq_one_letter_code
_entity_poly.pdbx_strand_id
1 'polypeptide(L)'
;MWMTLWKKEWQESLPRFGIVIGVLLLMYAGILTAAFNGSALALLLGFFAVGLHLVLLLLLWALSFHGEWRSRTQWTWLNIPAPGWQLVTAKLAAGFSQYVISIALLTAVGFLSMRIFASGMGAQFRESVDVMQNVLTGFFPLMLLALTYAAVFLGLGLVFIILMARSVKKIGWVIGLGSALLFSYVYSMFNQSSLYETLFHHGVLFDAEQTLQNVTNGSMNLQMEVEQGANIYAGQLAVEMLLAAGIIALLSWMVDRFVQPS
;
A
#
# COMPACT_ATOMS: atom_id res chain seq x y z
N MET A 1 -18.52 -0.43 19.69
CA MET A 1 -18.44 -1.77 19.08
C MET A 1 -17.27 -1.89 18.11
N TRP A 2 -17.16 -1.01 17.10
CA TRP A 2 -16.05 -1.02 16.12
C TRP A 2 -14.64 -1.18 16.72
N MET A 3 -14.28 -0.38 17.73
CA MET A 3 -12.97 -0.46 18.38
C MET A 3 -12.70 -1.84 19.01
N THR A 4 -13.74 -2.47 19.56
CA THR A 4 -13.65 -3.83 20.11
C THR A 4 -13.40 -4.85 19.00
N LEU A 5 -14.07 -4.71 17.86
CA LEU A 5 -13.83 -5.55 16.67
C LEU A 5 -12.39 -5.35 16.17
N TRP A 6 -11.95 -4.11 15.96
CA TRP A 6 -10.59 -3.82 15.52
C TRP A 6 -9.53 -4.42 16.45
N LYS A 7 -9.70 -4.27 17.77
CA LYS A 7 -8.79 -4.86 18.77
C LYS A 7 -8.77 -6.39 18.68
N LYS A 8 -9.93 -7.03 18.52
CA LYS A 8 -10.02 -8.48 18.31
C LYS A 8 -9.27 -8.90 17.04
N GLU A 9 -9.54 -8.24 15.92
CA GLU A 9 -8.89 -8.54 14.62
C GLU A 9 -7.38 -8.36 14.69
N TRP A 10 -6.91 -7.33 15.40
CA TRP A 10 -5.49 -7.10 15.66
C TRP A 10 -4.86 -8.25 16.46
N GLN A 11 -5.52 -8.70 17.53
CA GLN A 11 -5.02 -9.80 18.36
C GLN A 11 -5.01 -11.13 17.60
N GLU A 12 -6.04 -11.41 16.80
CA GLU A 12 -6.17 -12.65 16.02
C GLU A 12 -5.16 -12.71 14.85
N SER A 13 -4.79 -11.56 14.30
CA SER A 13 -3.76 -11.47 13.24
C SER A 13 -2.33 -11.43 13.79
N LEU A 14 -2.14 -11.19 15.09
CA LEU A 14 -0.82 -11.00 15.70
C LEU A 14 0.19 -12.14 15.44
N PRO A 15 -0.17 -13.45 15.55
CA PRO A 15 0.79 -14.53 15.27
C PRO A 15 1.25 -14.54 13.81
N ARG A 16 0.32 -14.29 12.87
CA ARG A 16 0.62 -14.23 11.43
C ARG A 16 1.49 -13.02 11.12
N PHE A 17 1.16 -11.87 11.71
CA PHE A 17 1.97 -10.66 11.60
C PHE A 17 3.37 -10.87 12.19
N GLY A 18 3.50 -11.58 13.32
CA GLY A 18 4.76 -11.95 13.95
C GLY A 18 5.68 -12.76 13.02
N ILE A 19 5.13 -13.72 12.28
CA ILE A 19 5.89 -14.49 11.27
C ILE A 19 6.34 -13.58 10.13
N VAL A 20 5.43 -12.78 9.58
CA VAL A 20 5.72 -11.89 8.46
C VAL A 20 6.78 -10.86 8.84
N ILE A 21 6.63 -10.19 9.99
CA ILE A 21 7.60 -9.22 10.47
C ILE A 21 8.94 -9.89 10.80
N GLY A 22 8.93 -11.12 11.34
CA GLY A 22 10.16 -11.88 11.56
C GLY A 22 10.95 -12.12 10.27
N VAL A 23 10.27 -12.52 9.19
CA VAL A 23 10.90 -12.68 7.86
C VAL A 23 11.42 -11.35 7.33
N LEU A 24 10.65 -10.26 7.49
CA LEU A 24 11.09 -8.93 7.08
C LEU A 24 12.30 -8.44 7.88
N LEU A 25 12.35 -8.67 9.19
CA LEU A 25 13.49 -8.32 10.04
C LEU A 25 14.76 -9.07 9.62
N LEU A 26 14.65 -10.35 9.25
CA LEU A 26 15.80 -11.10 8.71
C LEU A 26 16.27 -10.52 7.38
N MET A 27 15.35 -10.15 6.49
CA MET A 27 15.70 -9.48 5.23
C MET A 27 16.35 -8.11 5.48
N TYR A 28 15.84 -7.34 6.44
CA TYR A 28 16.41 -6.04 6.84
C TYR A 28 17.82 -6.19 7.43
N ALA A 29 18.05 -7.19 8.26
CA ALA A 29 19.39 -7.53 8.74
C ALA A 29 20.33 -7.88 7.56
N GLY A 30 19.82 -8.62 6.56
CA GLY A 30 20.53 -8.89 5.31
C GLY A 30 20.88 -7.60 4.53
N ILE A 31 19.94 -6.67 4.39
CA ILE A 31 20.16 -5.36 3.75
C ILE A 31 21.27 -4.60 4.47
N LEU A 32 21.19 -4.48 5.80
CA LEU A 32 22.18 -3.76 6.60
C LEU A 32 23.56 -4.42 6.53
N THR A 33 23.63 -5.75 6.56
CA THR A 33 24.89 -6.50 6.44
C THR A 33 25.51 -6.32 5.06
N ALA A 34 24.72 -6.40 4.00
CA ALA A 34 25.18 -6.14 2.64
C ALA A 34 25.64 -4.69 2.47
N ALA A 35 24.93 -3.74 3.07
CA ALA A 35 25.27 -2.31 3.02
C ALA A 35 26.58 -2.03 3.75
N PHE A 36 26.80 -2.64 4.92
CA PHE A 36 28.06 -2.54 5.67
C PHE A 36 29.27 -3.05 4.87
N ASN A 37 29.06 -4.08 4.05
CA ASN A 37 30.10 -4.63 3.18
C ASN A 37 30.25 -3.85 1.85
N GLY A 38 29.54 -2.74 1.65
CA GLY A 38 29.56 -1.99 0.39
C GLY A 38 29.02 -2.79 -0.81
N SER A 39 28.19 -3.81 -0.56
CA SER A 39 27.68 -4.69 -1.61
C SER A 39 26.42 -4.13 -2.27
N ALA A 40 26.39 -4.13 -3.60
CA ALA A 40 25.20 -3.79 -4.40
C ALA A 40 24.00 -4.70 -4.10
N LEU A 41 24.23 -5.86 -3.46
CA LEU A 41 23.16 -6.75 -2.96
C LEU A 41 22.20 -6.01 -2.02
N ALA A 42 22.67 -5.01 -1.27
CA ALA A 42 21.83 -4.21 -0.38
C ALA A 42 20.71 -3.48 -1.15
N LEU A 43 21.02 -2.92 -2.32
CA LEU A 43 20.06 -2.22 -3.17
C LEU A 43 19.05 -3.20 -3.77
N LEU A 44 19.51 -4.36 -4.25
CA LEU A 44 18.64 -5.40 -4.79
C LEU A 44 17.66 -5.92 -3.73
N LEU A 45 18.15 -6.22 -2.53
CA LEU A 45 17.31 -6.63 -1.40
C LEU A 45 16.34 -5.52 -0.98
N GLY A 46 16.78 -4.26 -1.01
CA GLY A 46 15.90 -3.10 -0.76
C GLY A 46 14.76 -2.99 -1.77
N PHE A 47 15.05 -3.15 -3.05
CA PHE A 47 14.03 -3.16 -4.11
C PHE A 47 13.03 -4.30 -3.92
N PHE A 48 13.52 -5.52 -3.62
CA PHE A 48 12.66 -6.66 -3.31
C PHE A 48 11.80 -6.41 -2.07
N ALA A 49 12.37 -5.77 -1.03
CA ALA A 49 11.64 -5.39 0.16
C ALA A 49 10.48 -4.44 -0.14
N VAL A 50 10.68 -3.41 -0.97
CA VAL A 50 9.62 -2.50 -1.43
C VAL A 50 8.52 -3.28 -2.17
N GLY A 51 8.91 -4.17 -3.09
CA GLY A 51 7.96 -5.02 -3.83
C GLY A 51 7.14 -5.93 -2.92
N LEU A 52 7.75 -6.49 -1.87
CA LEU A 52 7.04 -7.30 -0.88
C LEU A 52 5.99 -6.48 -0.12
N HIS A 53 6.29 -5.21 0.21
CA HIS A 53 5.33 -4.34 0.89
C HIS A 53 4.12 -4.01 0.01
N LEU A 54 4.29 -3.92 -1.32
CA LEU A 54 3.17 -3.74 -2.24
C LEU A 54 2.14 -4.88 -2.11
N VAL A 55 2.61 -6.12 -1.92
CA VAL A 55 1.78 -7.33 -1.82
C VAL A 55 1.38 -7.63 -0.37
N LEU A 56 2.08 -7.06 0.62
CA LEU A 56 1.87 -7.33 2.04
C LEU A 56 0.44 -7.02 2.50
N LEU A 57 -0.06 -5.82 2.20
CA LEU A 57 -1.41 -5.42 2.63
C LEU A 57 -2.48 -6.32 1.99
N LEU A 58 -2.30 -6.64 0.71
CA LEU A 58 -3.12 -7.59 -0.03
C LEU A 58 -3.16 -8.96 0.69
N LEU A 59 -2.02 -9.49 1.12
CA LEU A 59 -1.96 -10.77 1.83
C LEU A 59 -2.61 -10.70 3.21
N LEU A 60 -2.36 -9.63 3.98
CA LEU A 60 -2.94 -9.45 5.31
C LEU A 60 -4.47 -9.43 5.26
N TRP A 61 -5.04 -8.67 4.33
CA TRP A 61 -6.49 -8.64 4.14
C TRP A 61 -7.02 -9.97 3.59
N ALA A 62 -6.37 -10.57 2.59
CA ALA A 62 -6.80 -11.87 2.06
C ALA A 62 -6.85 -12.95 3.14
N LEU A 63 -5.82 -13.05 3.99
CA LEU A 63 -5.77 -14.01 5.09
C LEU A 63 -6.79 -13.70 6.18
N SER A 64 -7.05 -12.42 6.47
CA SER A 64 -8.09 -12.00 7.43
C SER A 64 -9.48 -12.43 6.98
N PHE A 65 -9.83 -12.19 5.71
CA PHE A 65 -11.11 -12.60 5.16
C PHE A 65 -11.18 -14.12 4.97
N HIS A 66 -10.19 -14.76 4.36
CA HIS A 66 -10.20 -16.20 4.10
C HIS A 66 -10.27 -17.04 5.40
N GLY A 67 -9.60 -16.61 6.47
CA GLY A 67 -9.57 -17.30 7.75
C GLY A 67 -10.95 -17.53 8.36
N GLU A 68 -11.89 -16.64 8.08
CA GLU A 68 -13.23 -16.65 8.68
C GLU A 68 -14.12 -17.74 8.08
N TRP A 69 -14.07 -17.92 6.75
CA TRP A 69 -14.72 -19.07 6.11
C TRP A 69 -14.07 -20.40 6.51
N ARG A 70 -12.75 -20.42 6.71
CA ARG A 70 -12.04 -21.66 7.08
C ARG A 70 -12.39 -22.12 8.50
N SER A 71 -12.49 -21.18 9.43
CA SER A 71 -12.80 -21.46 10.84
C SER A 71 -14.30 -21.57 11.13
N ARG A 72 -15.16 -21.40 10.10
CA ARG A 72 -16.62 -21.38 10.22
C ARG A 72 -17.11 -20.29 11.18
N THR A 73 -16.37 -19.21 11.35
CA THR A 73 -16.77 -18.10 12.21
C THR A 73 -17.67 -17.10 11.50
N GLN A 74 -17.92 -17.24 10.18
CA GLN A 74 -18.89 -16.39 9.48
C GLN A 74 -20.29 -16.42 10.12
N TRP A 75 -20.67 -17.53 10.77
CA TRP A 75 -21.92 -17.63 11.52
C TRP A 75 -21.98 -16.68 12.72
N THR A 76 -20.83 -16.41 13.33
CA THR A 76 -20.76 -15.43 14.41
C THR A 76 -20.96 -14.01 13.88
N TRP A 77 -20.62 -13.71 12.63
CA TRP A 77 -20.90 -12.40 12.03
C TRP A 77 -22.41 -12.13 11.91
N LEU A 78 -23.18 -13.16 11.56
CA LEU A 78 -24.64 -13.07 11.46
C LEU A 78 -25.34 -12.90 12.83
N ASN A 79 -24.66 -13.28 13.91
CA ASN A 79 -25.19 -13.20 15.28
C ASN A 79 -24.68 -11.98 16.05
N ILE A 80 -23.68 -11.27 15.54
CA ILE A 80 -23.23 -10.02 16.15
C ILE A 80 -24.17 -8.92 15.67
N PRO A 81 -24.75 -8.10 16.58
CA PRO A 81 -25.60 -6.96 16.22
C PRO A 81 -24.74 -5.79 15.72
N ALA A 82 -23.84 -6.04 14.75
CA ALA A 82 -22.99 -5.04 14.13
C ALA A 82 -23.21 -5.07 12.61
N PRO A 83 -23.33 -3.90 11.97
CA PRO A 83 -23.47 -3.82 10.51
C PRO A 83 -22.17 -4.24 9.82
N GLY A 84 -22.25 -4.79 8.61
CA GLY A 84 -21.12 -5.31 7.84
C GLY A 84 -19.99 -4.29 7.64
N TRP A 85 -20.30 -2.99 7.55
CA TRP A 85 -19.27 -1.96 7.45
C TRP A 85 -18.35 -1.91 8.66
N GLN A 86 -18.86 -2.16 9.87
CA GLN A 86 -18.02 -2.17 11.07
C GLN A 86 -17.04 -3.33 11.03
N LEU A 87 -17.49 -4.48 10.51
CA LEU A 87 -16.67 -5.67 10.40
C LEU A 87 -15.59 -5.52 9.32
N VAL A 88 -15.99 -5.07 8.12
CA VAL A 88 -15.07 -4.84 7.00
C VAL A 88 -14.02 -3.81 7.40
N THR A 89 -14.44 -2.62 7.87
CA THR A 89 -13.49 -1.55 8.22
C THR A 89 -12.59 -1.93 9.40
N ALA A 90 -13.08 -2.69 10.39
CA ALA A 90 -12.22 -3.17 11.48
C ALA A 90 -11.10 -4.10 10.99
N LYS A 91 -11.42 -5.04 10.08
CA LYS A 91 -10.41 -5.93 9.45
C LYS A 91 -9.42 -5.16 8.60
N LEU A 92 -9.94 -4.26 7.76
CA LEU A 92 -9.11 -3.43 6.89
C LEU A 92 -8.16 -2.57 7.74
N ALA A 93 -8.67 -1.93 8.79
CA ALA A 93 -7.89 -1.10 9.71
C ALA A 93 -6.83 -1.91 10.47
N ALA A 94 -7.13 -3.15 10.89
CA ALA A 94 -6.15 -4.02 11.55
C ALA A 94 -4.99 -4.39 10.61
N GLY A 95 -5.29 -4.83 9.38
CA GLY A 95 -4.25 -5.10 8.39
C GLY A 95 -3.47 -3.85 7.98
N PHE A 96 -4.16 -2.71 7.84
CA PHE A 96 -3.55 -1.44 7.46
C PHE A 96 -2.59 -0.92 8.53
N SER A 97 -2.93 -1.03 9.82
CA SER A 97 -2.02 -0.59 10.89
C SER A 97 -0.78 -1.48 11.01
N GLN A 98 -0.89 -2.80 10.73
CA GLN A 98 0.28 -3.70 10.63
C GLN A 98 1.18 -3.33 9.46
N TYR A 99 0.57 -3.01 8.32
CA TYR A 99 1.27 -2.52 7.13
C TYR A 99 2.00 -1.20 7.39
N VAL A 100 1.36 -0.23 8.07
CA VAL A 100 1.99 1.05 8.45
C VAL A 100 3.22 0.83 9.35
N ILE A 101 3.13 -0.06 10.35
CA ILE A 101 4.28 -0.43 11.19
C ILE A 101 5.41 -1.02 10.33
N SER A 102 5.08 -1.91 9.39
CA SER A 102 6.05 -2.53 8.50
C SER A 102 6.77 -1.52 7.61
N ILE A 103 6.04 -0.56 7.04
CA ILE A 103 6.62 0.51 6.22
C ILE A 103 7.49 1.45 7.05
N ALA A 104 7.08 1.79 8.27
CA ALA A 104 7.89 2.62 9.15
C ALA A 104 9.27 1.97 9.38
N LEU A 105 9.30 0.64 9.59
CA LEU A 105 10.54 -0.13 9.70
C LEU A 105 11.32 -0.17 8.39
N LEU A 106 10.67 -0.42 7.25
CA LEU A 106 11.30 -0.39 5.93
C LEU A 106 11.99 0.97 5.69
N THR A 107 11.30 2.05 6.01
CA THR A 107 11.78 3.43 5.84
C THR A 107 13.01 3.65 6.71
N ALA A 108 12.95 3.31 7.99
CA ALA A 108 14.06 3.45 8.92
C ALA A 108 15.30 2.66 8.46
N VAL A 109 15.10 1.39 8.04
CA VAL A 109 16.17 0.52 7.55
C VAL A 109 16.75 1.04 6.23
N GLY A 110 15.90 1.52 5.30
CA GLY A 110 16.33 2.05 4.01
C GLY A 110 17.20 3.31 4.16
N PHE A 111 16.80 4.26 4.99
CA PHE A 111 17.62 5.44 5.26
C PHE A 111 18.91 5.10 6.03
N LEU A 112 18.85 4.15 6.97
CA LEU A 112 20.02 3.70 7.70
C LEU A 112 21.02 2.98 6.78
N SER A 113 20.54 2.10 5.91
CA SER A 113 21.41 1.34 4.99
C SER A 113 22.13 2.25 4.01
N MET A 114 21.46 3.27 3.48
CA MET A 114 22.10 4.28 2.62
C MET A 114 23.23 5.02 3.34
N ARG A 115 23.01 5.43 4.59
CA ARG A 115 24.05 6.11 5.40
C ARG A 115 25.25 5.21 5.68
N ILE A 116 25.00 3.95 6.04
CA ILE A 116 26.07 2.96 6.25
C ILE A 116 26.85 2.75 4.95
N PHE A 117 26.14 2.55 3.84
CA PHE A 117 26.74 2.35 2.52
C PHE A 117 27.61 3.54 2.09
N ALA A 118 27.15 4.78 2.30
CA ALA A 118 27.93 5.99 2.03
C ALA A 118 29.21 6.09 2.85
N SER A 119 29.19 5.64 4.11
CA SER A 119 30.33 5.75 5.03
C SER A 119 31.52 4.87 4.67
N GLY A 120 31.28 3.77 3.96
CA GLY A 120 32.32 2.84 3.51
C GLY A 120 32.97 3.22 2.16
N MET A 121 32.46 4.26 1.49
CA MET A 121 32.86 4.64 0.13
C MET A 121 33.74 5.89 0.11
N GLY A 122 34.49 6.10 -0.98
CA GLY A 122 35.33 7.29 -1.17
C GLY A 122 34.54 8.59 -1.24
N ALA A 123 35.20 9.73 -1.02
CA ALA A 123 34.56 11.06 -0.90
C ALA A 123 33.67 11.43 -2.09
N GLN A 124 34.09 11.12 -3.32
CA GLN A 124 33.31 11.40 -4.54
C GLN A 124 31.99 10.61 -4.58
N PHE A 125 31.99 9.36 -4.09
CA PHE A 125 30.77 8.55 -4.08
C PHE A 125 29.83 8.98 -2.95
N ARG A 126 30.39 9.45 -1.83
CA ARG A 126 29.61 9.97 -0.71
C ARG A 126 28.76 11.17 -1.12
N GLU A 127 29.32 12.09 -1.90
CA GLU A 127 28.57 13.23 -2.46
C GLU A 127 27.37 12.76 -3.31
N SER A 128 27.57 11.78 -4.19
CA SER A 128 26.48 11.19 -4.97
C SER A 128 25.39 10.54 -4.11
N VAL A 129 25.76 9.86 -3.02
CA VAL A 129 24.80 9.27 -2.09
C VAL A 129 24.04 10.34 -1.30
N ASP A 130 24.72 11.42 -0.89
CA ASP A 130 24.07 12.53 -0.19
C ASP A 130 23.03 13.23 -1.09
N VAL A 131 23.36 13.45 -2.37
CA VAL A 131 22.40 13.94 -3.39
C VAL A 131 21.22 12.99 -3.51
N MET A 132 21.48 11.69 -3.68
CA MET A 132 20.43 10.69 -3.79
C MET A 132 19.55 10.62 -2.54
N GLN A 133 20.13 10.74 -1.35
CA GLN A 133 19.42 10.78 -0.09
C GLN A 133 18.50 12.02 -0.02
N ASN A 134 18.98 13.19 -0.42
CA ASN A 134 18.18 14.42 -0.45
C ASN A 134 17.00 14.29 -1.42
N VAL A 135 17.23 13.72 -2.61
CA VAL A 135 16.15 13.45 -3.59
C VAL A 135 15.14 12.48 -2.99
N LEU A 136 15.59 11.35 -2.44
CA LEU A 136 14.71 10.35 -1.84
C LEU A 136 13.92 10.90 -0.66
N THR A 137 14.51 11.75 0.18
CA THR A 137 13.79 12.41 1.27
C THR A 137 12.75 13.40 0.75
N GLY A 138 13.07 14.20 -0.27
CA GLY A 138 12.12 15.13 -0.90
C GLY A 138 10.92 14.42 -1.55
N PHE A 139 11.17 13.28 -2.21
CA PHE A 139 10.13 12.48 -2.86
C PHE A 139 9.50 11.41 -1.96
N PHE A 140 9.97 11.25 -0.73
CA PHE A 140 9.49 10.21 0.20
C PHE A 140 7.96 10.26 0.41
N PRO A 141 7.32 11.43 0.61
CA PRO A 141 5.86 11.48 0.75
C PRO A 141 5.11 10.95 -0.48
N LEU A 142 5.58 11.29 -1.69
CA LEU A 142 5.00 10.80 -2.95
C LEU A 142 5.19 9.29 -3.08
N MET A 143 6.39 8.77 -2.82
CA MET A 143 6.67 7.33 -2.88
C MET A 143 5.82 6.54 -1.88
N LEU A 144 5.70 7.05 -0.65
CA LEU A 144 4.89 6.45 0.40
C LEU A 144 3.41 6.43 0.01
N LEU A 145 2.90 7.55 -0.49
CA LEU A 145 1.53 7.66 -0.97
C LEU A 145 1.26 6.69 -2.12
N ALA A 146 2.13 6.66 -3.13
CA ALA A 146 1.98 5.78 -4.29
C ALA A 146 2.01 4.29 -3.89
N LEU A 147 2.95 3.90 -3.02
CA LEU A 147 3.03 2.54 -2.49
C LEU A 147 1.78 2.17 -1.69
N THR A 148 1.31 3.08 -0.82
CA THR A 148 0.10 2.88 0.00
C THR A 148 -1.15 2.77 -0.86
N TYR A 149 -1.30 3.69 -1.81
CA TYR A 149 -2.40 3.70 -2.76
C TYR A 149 -2.46 2.37 -3.55
N ALA A 150 -1.35 1.98 -4.16
CA ALA A 150 -1.28 0.74 -4.92
C ALA A 150 -1.58 -0.49 -4.05
N ALA A 151 -1.02 -0.57 -2.84
CA ALA A 151 -1.27 -1.67 -1.91
C ALA A 151 -2.75 -1.73 -1.47
N VAL A 152 -3.37 -0.57 -1.19
CA VAL A 152 -4.79 -0.48 -0.79
C VAL A 152 -5.70 -0.95 -1.93
N PHE A 153 -5.53 -0.45 -3.15
CA PHE A 153 -6.40 -0.83 -4.27
C PHE A 153 -6.21 -2.29 -4.68
N LEU A 154 -4.98 -2.80 -4.68
CA LEU A 154 -4.72 -4.23 -4.87
C LEU A 154 -5.39 -5.09 -3.78
N GLY A 155 -5.29 -4.66 -2.53
CA GLY A 155 -5.93 -5.34 -1.41
C GLY A 155 -7.45 -5.32 -1.48
N LEU A 156 -8.06 -4.16 -1.76
CA LEU A 156 -9.51 -4.01 -1.89
C LEU A 156 -10.04 -4.85 -3.08
N GLY A 157 -9.32 -4.82 -4.21
CA GLY A 157 -9.64 -5.64 -5.37
C GLY A 157 -9.61 -7.14 -5.06
N LEU A 158 -8.60 -7.61 -4.31
CA LEU A 158 -8.54 -9.02 -3.91
C LEU A 158 -9.65 -9.40 -2.93
N VAL A 159 -9.95 -8.56 -1.94
CA VAL A 159 -11.07 -8.81 -1.01
C VAL A 159 -12.38 -8.89 -1.78
N PHE A 160 -12.60 -8.00 -2.74
CA PHE A 160 -13.76 -8.06 -3.64
C PHE A 160 -13.84 -9.38 -4.40
N ILE A 161 -12.73 -9.83 -5.01
CA ILE A 161 -12.67 -11.12 -5.72
C ILE A 161 -13.00 -12.29 -4.78
N ILE A 162 -12.46 -12.29 -3.56
CA ILE A 162 -12.74 -13.32 -2.56
C ILE A 162 -14.24 -13.32 -2.19
N LEU A 163 -14.83 -12.16 -1.93
CA LEU A 163 -16.25 -12.06 -1.61
C LEU A 163 -17.12 -12.50 -2.80
N MET A 164 -16.74 -12.15 -4.03
CA MET A 164 -17.46 -12.59 -5.24
C MET A 164 -17.38 -14.11 -5.43
N ALA A 165 -16.19 -14.70 -5.22
CA ALA A 165 -16.00 -16.15 -5.27
C ALA A 165 -16.84 -16.91 -4.24
N ARG A 166 -17.19 -16.25 -3.12
CA ARG A 166 -18.08 -16.80 -2.09
C ARG A 166 -19.56 -16.54 -2.39
N SER A 167 -19.89 -15.36 -2.90
CA SER A 167 -21.28 -14.95 -3.19
C SER A 167 -21.86 -15.69 -4.38
N VAL A 168 -21.04 -15.92 -5.42
CA VAL A 168 -21.43 -16.63 -6.64
C VAL A 168 -20.65 -17.94 -6.73
N LYS A 169 -21.36 -19.07 -6.58
CA LYS A 169 -20.80 -20.44 -6.70
C LYS A 169 -19.96 -20.58 -7.97
N LYS A 170 -18.95 -21.47 -7.97
CA LYS A 170 -18.08 -21.93 -9.10
C LYS A 170 -17.41 -20.85 -9.98
N ILE A 171 -18.14 -19.86 -10.48
CA ILE A 171 -17.71 -18.81 -11.40
C ILE A 171 -17.48 -17.45 -10.74
N GLY A 172 -17.79 -17.28 -9.45
CA GLY A 172 -17.70 -15.98 -8.78
C GLY A 172 -16.32 -15.35 -8.80
N TRP A 173 -15.25 -16.14 -8.77
CA TRP A 173 -13.88 -15.63 -8.87
C TRP A 173 -13.60 -15.04 -10.26
N VAL A 174 -14.15 -15.64 -11.33
CA VAL A 174 -14.01 -15.13 -12.71
C VAL A 174 -14.77 -13.81 -12.85
N ILE A 175 -16.00 -13.76 -12.34
CA ILE A 175 -16.81 -12.53 -12.37
C ILE A 175 -16.14 -11.42 -11.56
N GLY A 176 -15.62 -11.74 -10.37
CA GLY A 176 -14.90 -10.80 -9.53
C GLY A 176 -13.66 -10.25 -10.22
N LEU A 177 -12.82 -11.13 -10.80
CA LEU A 177 -11.62 -10.73 -11.52
C LEU A 177 -11.95 -9.90 -12.77
N GLY A 178 -12.92 -10.35 -13.57
CA GLY A 178 -13.37 -9.62 -14.75
C GLY A 178 -13.93 -8.24 -14.42
N SER A 179 -14.69 -8.11 -13.34
CA SER A 179 -15.23 -6.82 -12.88
C SER A 179 -14.13 -5.90 -12.36
N ALA A 180 -13.14 -6.44 -11.62
CA ALA A 180 -11.99 -5.65 -11.16
C ALA A 180 -11.14 -5.14 -12.33
N LEU A 181 -10.88 -5.97 -13.35
CA LEU A 181 -10.15 -5.57 -14.55
C LEU A 181 -10.94 -4.55 -15.37
N LEU A 182 -12.25 -4.76 -15.55
CA LEU A 182 -13.12 -3.82 -16.25
C LEU A 182 -13.17 -2.47 -15.53
N PHE A 183 -13.30 -2.47 -14.19
CA PHE A 183 -13.26 -1.26 -13.39
C PHE A 183 -11.92 -0.52 -13.56
N SER A 184 -10.78 -1.22 -13.45
CA SER A 184 -9.46 -0.62 -13.67
C SER A 184 -9.31 -0.03 -15.07
N TYR A 185 -9.84 -0.70 -16.10
CA TYR A 185 -9.81 -0.21 -17.47
C TYR A 185 -10.66 1.06 -17.64
N VAL A 186 -11.92 1.04 -17.18
CA VAL A 186 -12.83 2.20 -17.23
C VAL A 186 -12.27 3.35 -16.43
N TYR A 187 -11.69 3.09 -15.25
CA TYR A 187 -11.07 4.11 -14.42
C TYR A 187 -9.85 4.73 -15.11
N SER A 188 -9.00 3.92 -15.75
CA SER A 188 -7.87 4.41 -16.53
C SER A 188 -8.32 5.34 -17.68
N MET A 189 -9.38 4.97 -18.41
CA MET A 189 -9.96 5.84 -19.43
C MET A 189 -10.52 7.15 -18.85
N PHE A 190 -11.19 7.07 -17.69
CA PHE A 190 -11.72 8.24 -17.01
C PHE A 190 -10.60 9.19 -16.56
N ASN A 191 -9.51 8.67 -15.99
CA ASN A 191 -8.36 9.44 -15.53
C ASN A 191 -7.63 10.19 -16.67
N GLN A 192 -7.72 9.66 -17.90
CA GLN A 192 -7.16 10.30 -19.10
C GLN A 192 -8.11 11.31 -19.78
N SER A 193 -9.33 11.47 -19.26
CA SER A 193 -10.33 12.36 -19.86
C SER A 193 -10.13 13.82 -19.46
N SER A 194 -10.44 14.75 -20.35
CA SER A 194 -10.42 16.20 -20.05
C SER A 194 -11.38 16.58 -18.92
N LEU A 195 -12.46 15.82 -18.74
CA LEU A 195 -13.40 15.98 -17.64
C LEU A 195 -12.72 15.74 -16.28
N TYR A 196 -11.87 14.72 -16.19
CA TYR A 196 -11.13 14.41 -14.97
C TYR A 196 -10.17 15.55 -14.62
N GLU A 197 -9.37 15.98 -15.58
CA GLU A 197 -8.45 17.11 -15.42
C GLU A 197 -9.19 18.38 -14.95
N THR A 198 -10.29 18.74 -15.62
CA THR A 198 -11.09 19.93 -15.31
C THR A 198 -11.86 19.86 -14.00
N LEU A 199 -11.96 18.69 -13.35
CA LEU A 199 -12.62 18.57 -12.05
C LEU A 199 -11.62 18.37 -10.91
N PHE A 200 -10.53 17.64 -11.15
CA PHE A 200 -9.69 17.09 -10.09
C PHE A 200 -8.25 17.60 -10.08
N HIS A 201 -7.77 18.30 -11.13
CA HIS A 201 -6.46 18.95 -11.12
C HIS A 201 -6.51 20.34 -10.48
N HIS A 202 -7.06 20.42 -9.26
CA HIS A 202 -7.09 21.64 -8.45
C HIS A 202 -6.38 21.42 -7.12
N GLY A 203 -5.70 22.47 -6.65
CA GLY A 203 -4.97 22.47 -5.38
C GLY A 203 -3.76 21.55 -5.43
N VAL A 204 -2.65 22.03 -6.00
CA VAL A 204 -1.37 21.31 -6.00
C VAL A 204 -0.94 21.07 -4.55
N LEU A 205 -0.83 19.80 -4.16
CA LEU A 205 -0.35 19.40 -2.83
C LEU A 205 1.15 19.05 -2.86
N PHE A 206 1.62 18.55 -3.99
CA PHE A 206 3.01 18.22 -4.21
C PHE A 206 3.40 18.58 -5.63
N ASP A 207 4.42 19.43 -5.75
CA ASP A 207 5.02 19.82 -7.02
C ASP A 207 6.38 19.12 -7.15
N ALA A 208 6.45 18.12 -8.02
CA ALA A 208 7.66 17.34 -8.24
C ALA A 208 8.77 18.16 -8.89
N GLU A 209 8.42 19.10 -9.76
CA GLU A 209 9.38 19.96 -10.44
C GLU A 209 10.02 20.92 -9.43
N GLN A 210 9.21 21.61 -8.63
CA GLN A 210 9.71 22.49 -7.57
C GLN A 210 10.54 21.71 -6.55
N THR A 211 10.10 20.51 -6.16
CA THR A 211 10.86 19.66 -5.23
C THR A 211 12.20 19.26 -5.82
N LEU A 212 12.24 18.87 -7.10
CA LEU A 212 13.51 18.52 -7.74
C LEU A 212 14.43 19.74 -7.84
N GLN A 213 13.93 20.89 -8.28
CA GLN A 213 14.69 22.13 -8.35
C GLN A 213 15.27 22.50 -6.97
N ASN A 214 14.48 22.39 -5.90
CA ASN A 214 14.95 22.66 -4.54
C ASN A 214 16.08 21.72 -4.11
N VAL A 215 16.08 20.47 -4.57
CA VAL A 215 17.11 19.48 -4.24
C VAL A 215 18.36 19.63 -5.14
N THR A 216 18.18 19.96 -6.42
CA THR A 216 19.30 20.08 -7.39
C THR A 216 20.03 21.41 -7.31
N ASN A 217 19.34 22.51 -7.01
CA ASN A 217 19.93 23.85 -6.84
C ASN A 217 21.01 23.90 -5.75
N GLY A 218 21.02 22.93 -4.83
CA GLY A 218 22.04 22.80 -3.80
C GLY A 218 23.27 21.95 -4.18
N SER A 219 23.24 21.17 -5.27
CA SER A 219 24.13 20.00 -5.36
C SER A 219 24.82 19.70 -6.69
N MET A 220 24.35 20.20 -7.85
CA MET A 220 25.06 20.14 -9.15
C MET A 220 24.11 20.63 -10.26
N ASN A 221 24.66 21.16 -11.35
CA ASN A 221 23.93 21.51 -12.60
C ASN A 221 23.44 20.25 -13.35
N LEU A 222 22.71 19.35 -12.69
CA LEU A 222 22.00 18.27 -13.34
C LEU A 222 20.68 18.83 -13.89
N GLN A 223 20.69 19.19 -15.17
CA GLN A 223 19.46 19.42 -15.93
C GLN A 223 18.80 18.06 -16.18
N MET A 224 18.00 17.62 -15.22
CA MET A 224 17.05 16.54 -15.47
C MET A 224 15.76 17.18 -15.96
N GLU A 225 15.36 16.87 -17.19
CA GLU A 225 14.02 17.20 -17.67
C GLU A 225 13.02 16.39 -16.84
N VAL A 226 12.29 17.08 -15.96
CA VAL A 226 11.12 16.50 -15.32
C VAL A 226 10.01 16.54 -16.34
N GLU A 227 9.50 15.38 -16.70
CA GLU A 227 8.30 15.28 -17.53
C GLU A 227 7.19 16.08 -16.84
N GLN A 228 6.70 17.14 -17.49
CA GLN A 228 5.64 18.00 -16.98
C GLN A 228 4.40 17.13 -16.72
N GLY A 229 4.14 16.78 -15.47
CA GLY A 229 3.04 15.86 -15.14
C GLY A 229 3.10 15.16 -13.78
N ALA A 230 4.24 15.17 -13.08
CA ALA A 230 4.37 14.49 -11.78
C ALA A 230 3.82 15.29 -10.57
N ASN A 231 2.74 16.05 -10.76
CA ASN A 231 2.11 16.81 -9.67
C ASN A 231 1.00 16.00 -9.02
N ILE A 232 0.90 16.07 -7.68
CA ILE A 232 -0.24 15.50 -6.95
C ILE A 232 -1.22 16.63 -6.65
N TYR A 233 -2.47 16.44 -7.05
CA TYR A 233 -3.56 17.37 -6.78
C TYR A 233 -4.46 16.88 -5.65
N ALA A 234 -4.99 17.81 -4.86
CA ALA A 234 -5.94 17.51 -3.79
C ALA A 234 -7.24 16.87 -4.32
N GLY A 235 -7.72 17.34 -5.47
CA GLY A 235 -8.91 16.80 -6.12
C GLY A 235 -8.75 15.33 -6.51
N GLN A 236 -7.59 14.97 -7.06
CA GLN A 236 -7.24 13.58 -7.37
C GLN A 236 -7.29 12.70 -6.11
N LEU A 237 -6.62 13.12 -5.03
CA LEU A 237 -6.65 12.37 -3.77
C LEU A 237 -8.07 12.19 -3.22
N ALA A 238 -8.91 13.23 -3.31
CA ALA A 238 -10.30 13.16 -2.85
C ALA A 238 -11.10 12.12 -3.64
N VAL A 239 -10.94 12.06 -4.96
CA VAL A 239 -11.58 11.02 -5.81
C VAL A 239 -11.12 9.64 -5.41
N GLU A 240 -9.81 9.44 -5.23
CA GLU A 240 -9.28 8.14 -4.85
C GLU A 240 -9.81 7.67 -3.48
N MET A 241 -9.93 8.58 -2.52
CA MET A 241 -10.56 8.30 -1.23
C MET A 241 -12.04 7.96 -1.38
N LEU A 242 -12.78 8.67 -2.24
CA LEU A 242 -14.18 8.37 -2.54
C LEU A 242 -14.36 7.01 -3.21
N LEU A 243 -13.47 6.65 -4.14
CA LEU A 243 -13.47 5.33 -4.79
C LEU A 243 -13.18 4.22 -3.77
N ALA A 244 -12.16 4.39 -2.92
CA ALA A 244 -11.88 3.45 -1.84
C ALA A 244 -13.08 3.30 -0.89
N ALA A 245 -13.72 4.41 -0.49
CA ALA A 245 -14.92 4.39 0.34
C ALA A 245 -16.10 3.70 -0.36
N GLY A 246 -16.30 3.94 -1.66
CA GLY A 246 -17.32 3.28 -2.47
C GLY A 246 -17.11 1.77 -2.57
N ILE A 247 -15.87 1.33 -2.78
CA ILE A 247 -15.51 -0.11 -2.76
C ILE A 247 -15.76 -0.69 -1.37
N ILE A 248 -15.33 -0.03 -0.30
CA ILE A 248 -15.59 -0.49 1.08
C ILE A 248 -17.09 -0.60 1.35
N ALA A 249 -17.90 0.35 0.89
CA ALA A 249 -19.35 0.30 1.01
C ALA A 249 -19.93 -0.90 0.23
N LEU A 250 -19.45 -1.16 -0.98
CA LEU A 250 -19.83 -2.34 -1.77
C LEU A 250 -19.45 -3.65 -1.04
N LEU A 251 -18.23 -3.76 -0.53
CA LEU A 251 -17.78 -4.92 0.26
C LEU A 251 -18.67 -5.14 1.49
N SER A 252 -19.02 -4.05 2.18
CA SER A 252 -19.89 -4.07 3.36
C SER A 252 -21.29 -4.59 3.00
N TRP A 253 -21.86 -4.08 1.91
CA TRP A 253 -23.14 -4.53 1.39
C TRP A 253 -23.10 -6.02 0.97
N MET A 254 -22.01 -6.46 0.35
CA MET A 254 -21.83 -7.86 -0.01
C MET A 254 -21.79 -8.76 1.23
N VAL A 255 -21.10 -8.33 2.29
CA VAL A 255 -21.05 -9.04 3.56
C VAL A 255 -22.45 -9.17 4.17
N ASP A 256 -23.21 -8.08 4.21
CA ASP A 256 -24.57 -8.07 4.78
C ASP A 256 -25.57 -8.94 3.99
N ARG A 257 -25.41 -9.06 2.66
CA ARG A 257 -26.40 -9.73 1.79
C ARG A 257 -26.05 -11.16 1.43
N PHE A 258 -24.79 -11.48 1.20
CA PHE A 258 -24.38 -12.75 0.57
C PHE A 258 -23.60 -13.69 1.49
N VAL A 259 -23.25 -13.27 2.71
CA VAL A 259 -22.56 -14.15 3.69
C VAL A 259 -23.55 -15.08 4.40
N GLN A 260 -24.78 -15.19 3.90
CA GLN A 260 -25.71 -16.22 4.36
C GLN A 260 -25.17 -17.62 4.03
N PRO A 261 -25.38 -18.59 4.94
CA PRO A 261 -24.87 -19.94 4.77
C PRO A 261 -25.49 -20.62 3.56
N SER A 262 -24.65 -21.01 2.61
CA SER A 262 -24.99 -22.00 1.59
C SER A 262 -24.83 -23.41 2.12
#